data_AF-A0A328VGB6-F1
#
_entry.id   AF-A0A328VGB6-F1
#
_cell.length_a   1.000
_cell.length_b   1.000
_cell.length_c   1.000
_cell.angle_alpha   90.00
_cell.angle_beta   90.00
_cell.angle_gamma   90.00
#
_symmetry.space_group_name_H-M   'P 1'
#
loop_
_entity.id
_entity.type
_entity.pdbx_description
1 polymer ?
#
loop_
_entity_poly.entity_id
_entity_poly.type
_entity_poly.pdbx_seq_one_letter_code
_entity_poly.pdbx_strand_id
1 'polypeptide(L)'
;MFVSLGALLVGCQAGSSAPGAVATSTPAKGSGSLPGDGDPQIYWDTIKQQVAQGLHRSVAELTALWGATPGGGQKGSNPPAAVTISDVATQEGLTRDQLTSLELNAIQTACTQLVHQGALTQAQADARMQEIRGWSLSDLDGYIMYAFNAH
;
A
#
# COMPACT_ATOMS: atom_id res chain seq x y z
N MET A 1 9.44 70.67 12.93
CA MET A 1 8.98 70.21 14.26
C MET A 1 9.81 69.00 14.62
N PHE A 2 10.79 69.18 15.50
CA PHE A 2 11.64 68.12 16.05
C PHE A 2 10.92 67.49 17.25
N VAL A 3 10.91 66.15 17.37
CA VAL A 3 11.16 65.43 18.63
C VAL A 3 11.86 64.11 18.30
N SER A 4 12.91 63.83 19.07
CA SER A 4 13.83 62.69 19.07
C SER A 4 13.44 61.69 20.19
N LEU A 5 14.25 60.64 20.39
CA LEU A 5 14.23 59.53 21.37
C LEU A 5 13.69 58.20 20.79
N GLY A 6 14.40 57.07 20.76
CA GLY A 6 15.62 56.63 21.46
C GLY A 6 15.29 55.48 22.41
N ALA A 7 15.68 54.24 22.09
CA ALA A 7 15.89 53.15 23.06
C ALA A 7 16.59 51.95 22.40
N LEU A 8 17.87 51.76 22.74
CA LEU A 8 18.60 50.50 22.65
C LEU A 8 18.33 49.74 23.96
N LEU A 9 17.88 48.48 23.91
CA LEU A 9 17.93 47.58 25.06
C LEU A 9 18.17 46.13 24.63
N VAL A 10 19.15 45.56 25.32
CA VAL A 10 19.72 44.22 25.27
C VAL A 10 18.80 43.19 25.95
N GLY A 11 18.81 41.94 25.46
CA GLY A 11 18.91 40.77 26.35
C GLY A 11 17.73 39.78 26.44
N CYS A 12 18.11 38.51 26.25
CA CYS A 12 17.62 37.29 26.92
C CYS A 12 16.39 36.52 26.38
N GLN A 13 16.71 35.37 25.76
CA GLN A 13 16.09 34.04 25.84
C GLN A 13 14.70 33.90 26.48
N ALA A 14 13.77 33.32 25.71
CA ALA A 14 12.79 32.36 26.21
C ALA A 14 12.57 31.28 25.15
N GLY A 15 12.79 30.03 25.54
CA GLY A 15 12.66 28.87 24.67
C GLY A 15 11.23 28.59 24.26
N SER A 16 11.09 27.87 23.16
CA SER A 16 9.96 26.98 22.94
C SER A 16 10.47 25.75 22.21
N SER A 17 10.24 24.63 22.87
CA SER A 17 10.50 23.27 22.42
C SER A 17 9.84 22.98 21.07
N ALA A 18 10.47 22.08 20.31
CA ALA A 18 10.11 21.62 18.97
C ALA A 18 8.66 21.04 18.88
N PRO A 19 8.14 20.72 17.67
CA PRO A 19 8.66 19.57 16.92
C PRO A 19 8.94 19.84 15.44
N GLY A 20 10.08 19.28 15.02
CA GLY A 20 10.37 18.72 13.71
C GLY A 20 9.59 19.24 12.51
N ALA A 21 10.31 19.88 11.60
CA ALA A 21 10.00 19.72 10.18
C ALA A 21 9.73 18.23 9.94
N VAL A 22 8.49 17.88 9.61
CA VAL A 22 8.20 16.57 9.03
C VAL A 22 9.05 16.54 7.77
N ALA A 23 10.19 15.86 7.86
CA ALA A 23 10.96 15.50 6.69
C ALA A 23 9.97 14.71 5.85
N THR A 24 9.43 15.37 4.83
CA THR A 24 8.79 14.69 3.71
C THR A 24 9.94 14.04 2.97
N SER A 25 10.47 12.97 3.55
CA SER A 25 11.20 11.95 2.82
C SER A 25 10.15 11.29 1.96
N THR A 26 9.71 11.99 0.91
CA THR A 26 9.22 11.33 -0.27
C THR A 26 10.38 10.43 -0.70
N PRO A 27 10.27 9.09 -0.63
CA PRO A 27 11.19 8.29 -1.40
C PRO A 27 10.92 8.72 -2.84
N ALA A 28 11.91 9.34 -3.48
CA ALA A 28 11.89 9.51 -4.92
C ALA A 28 11.75 8.09 -5.50
N LYS A 29 10.53 7.77 -5.95
CA LYS A 29 10.12 6.45 -6.46
C LYS A 29 11.06 6.13 -7.63
N GLY A 30 12.01 5.24 -7.39
CA GLY A 30 12.79 4.65 -8.47
C GLY A 30 11.84 3.92 -9.41
N SER A 31 12.12 3.99 -10.71
CA SER A 31 11.44 3.19 -11.71
C SER A 31 11.62 1.71 -11.37
N GLY A 32 10.65 1.08 -10.71
CA GLY A 32 10.71 -0.34 -10.32
C GLY A 32 9.95 -0.77 -9.06
N SER A 33 9.55 0.14 -8.16
CA SER A 33 8.83 -0.25 -6.93
C SER A 33 7.32 -0.32 -7.11
N LEU A 34 6.71 -1.41 -6.65
CA LEU A 34 5.26 -1.59 -6.59
C LEU A 34 4.64 -0.71 -5.49
N PRO A 35 3.39 -0.24 -5.65
CA PRO A 35 2.60 0.26 -4.53
C PRO A 35 2.61 -0.74 -3.37
N GLY A 36 2.84 -0.30 -2.13
CA GLY A 36 2.99 -1.22 -1.00
C GLY A 36 4.44 -1.53 -0.62
N ASP A 37 5.41 -1.36 -1.54
CA ASP A 37 6.81 -1.65 -1.24
C ASP A 37 7.31 -0.74 -0.11
N GLY A 38 7.80 -1.36 0.97
CA GLY A 38 8.26 -0.66 2.17
C GLY A 38 7.15 -0.23 3.15
N ASP A 39 5.88 -0.55 2.86
CA ASP A 39 4.80 -0.32 3.81
C ASP A 39 4.84 -1.32 4.99
N PRO A 40 4.25 -0.95 6.15
CA PRO A 40 4.12 -1.86 7.28
C PRO A 40 3.39 -3.16 6.92
N GLN A 41 3.78 -4.26 7.57
CA GLN A 41 3.25 -5.62 7.33
C GLN A 41 1.72 -5.71 7.35
N ILE A 42 1.06 -4.87 8.15
CA ILE A 42 -0.41 -4.79 8.23
C ILE A 42 -1.07 -4.54 6.87
N TYR A 43 -0.40 -3.85 5.94
CA TYR A 43 -0.90 -3.61 4.60
C TYR A 43 -1.06 -4.93 3.84
N TRP A 44 0.01 -5.72 3.78
CA TRP A 44 0.02 -7.02 3.11
C TRP A 44 -0.91 -8.02 3.80
N ASP A 45 -0.90 -8.06 5.13
CA ASP A 45 -1.78 -8.95 5.90
C ASP A 45 -3.26 -8.61 5.70
N THR A 46 -3.61 -7.33 5.58
CA THR A 46 -4.98 -6.90 5.27
C THR A 46 -5.40 -7.36 3.88
N ILE A 47 -4.53 -7.23 2.87
CA ILE A 47 -4.81 -7.74 1.52
C ILE A 47 -5.05 -9.25 1.56
N LYS A 48 -4.13 -10.01 2.20
CA LYS A 48 -4.25 -11.48 2.34
C LYS A 48 -5.58 -11.88 2.97
N GLN A 49 -5.97 -11.23 4.06
CA GLN A 49 -7.20 -11.54 4.79
C GLN A 49 -8.46 -11.26 3.95
N GLN A 50 -8.54 -10.09 3.31
CA GLN A 50 -9.68 -9.71 2.49
C GLN A 50 -9.85 -10.63 1.27
N VAL A 51 -8.74 -10.96 0.60
CA VAL A 51 -8.75 -11.85 -0.57
C VAL A 51 -9.12 -13.28 -0.17
N ALA A 52 -8.54 -13.80 0.91
CA ALA A 52 -8.88 -15.12 1.42
C ALA A 52 -10.38 -15.22 1.74
N GLN A 53 -10.92 -14.22 2.44
CA GLN A 53 -12.35 -14.15 2.76
C GLN A 53 -13.22 -14.14 1.49
N GLY A 54 -12.90 -13.30 0.50
CA GLY A 54 -13.67 -13.18 -0.73
C GLY A 54 -13.59 -14.39 -1.65
N LEU A 55 -12.50 -15.16 -1.58
CA LEU A 55 -12.33 -16.43 -2.29
C LEU A 55 -12.83 -17.63 -1.47
N HIS A 56 -13.42 -17.43 -0.29
CA HIS A 56 -13.81 -18.52 0.61
C HIS A 56 -12.67 -19.53 0.90
N ARG A 57 -11.43 -19.04 0.92
CA ARG A 57 -10.21 -19.81 1.24
C ARG A 57 -9.59 -19.31 2.53
N SER A 58 -8.67 -20.08 3.09
CA SER A 58 -7.80 -19.59 4.16
C SER A 58 -6.58 -18.86 3.60
N VAL A 59 -6.04 -17.93 4.38
CA VAL A 59 -4.76 -17.27 4.07
C VAL A 59 -3.64 -18.31 3.93
N ALA A 60 -3.66 -19.37 4.75
CA ALA A 60 -2.64 -20.42 4.71
C ALA A 60 -2.65 -21.20 3.40
N GLU A 61 -3.82 -21.57 2.88
CA GLU A 61 -3.95 -22.25 1.59
C GLU A 61 -3.46 -21.37 0.44
N LEU A 62 -3.88 -20.11 0.40
CA LEU A 62 -3.44 -19.18 -0.65
C LEU A 62 -1.93 -18.86 -0.54
N THR A 63 -1.39 -18.79 0.68
CA THR A 63 0.07 -18.65 0.90
C THR A 63 0.82 -19.88 0.41
N ALA A 64 0.29 -21.08 0.59
CA ALA A 64 0.90 -22.30 0.06
C ALA A 64 0.90 -22.33 -1.48
N LEU A 65 -0.12 -21.74 -2.12
CA LEU A 65 -0.19 -21.64 -3.58
C LEU A 65 0.79 -20.59 -4.15
N TRP A 66 0.92 -19.43 -3.51
CA TRP A 66 1.61 -18.27 -4.11
C TRP A 66 2.85 -17.80 -3.35
N GLY A 67 2.89 -17.95 -2.03
CA GLY A 67 3.95 -17.43 -1.17
C GLY A 67 5.25 -18.23 -1.18
N ALA A 68 5.24 -19.44 -1.74
CA ALA A 68 6.42 -20.31 -1.79
C ALA A 68 7.49 -19.85 -2.80
N THR A 69 7.12 -18.99 -3.75
CA THR A 69 8.04 -18.52 -4.80
C THR A 69 8.17 -17.00 -4.72
N PRO A 70 9.31 -16.46 -4.26
CA PRO A 70 9.57 -15.03 -4.31
C PRO A 70 9.40 -14.50 -5.73
N GLY A 71 8.45 -13.59 -5.92
CA GLY A 71 8.05 -13.10 -7.23
C GLY A 71 7.14 -14.05 -8.02
N GLY A 72 7.06 -15.35 -7.75
CA GLY A 72 6.31 -16.32 -8.57
C GLY A 72 4.80 -16.13 -8.64
N GLY A 73 4.20 -15.41 -7.69
CA GLY A 73 2.80 -14.95 -7.79
C GLY A 73 2.60 -13.77 -8.75
N GLN A 74 3.67 -13.03 -9.07
CA GLN A 74 3.61 -11.74 -9.73
C GLN A 74 3.56 -11.89 -11.26
N LYS A 75 2.90 -10.96 -11.95
CA LYS A 75 2.91 -10.92 -13.42
C LYS A 75 4.32 -10.64 -13.93
N GLY A 76 4.81 -11.43 -14.88
CA GLY A 76 6.16 -11.33 -15.44
C GLY A 76 7.23 -12.08 -14.63
N SER A 77 6.82 -12.83 -13.62
CA SER A 77 7.71 -13.68 -12.83
C SER A 77 8.15 -14.94 -13.59
N ASN A 78 9.30 -15.47 -13.17
CA ASN A 78 9.84 -16.71 -13.69
C ASN A 78 10.36 -17.57 -12.52
N PRO A 79 9.80 -18.77 -12.28
CA PRO A 79 8.67 -19.36 -13.02
C PRO A 79 7.34 -18.66 -12.69
N PRO A 80 6.37 -18.67 -13.63
CA PRO A 80 5.03 -18.18 -13.35
C PRO A 80 4.32 -19.08 -12.33
N ALA A 81 3.32 -18.53 -11.64
CA ALA A 81 2.46 -19.30 -10.75
C ALA A 81 1.77 -20.46 -11.49
N ALA A 82 1.73 -21.62 -10.83
CA ALA A 82 1.03 -22.80 -11.37
C ALA A 82 -0.50 -22.68 -11.31
N VAL A 83 -1.02 -21.91 -10.34
CA VAL A 83 -2.45 -21.61 -10.17
C VAL A 83 -2.56 -20.10 -9.96
N THR A 84 -3.39 -19.44 -10.78
CA THR A 84 -3.61 -17.99 -10.66
C THR A 84 -4.79 -17.67 -9.75
N ILE A 85 -4.88 -16.42 -9.29
CA ILE A 85 -6.07 -15.96 -8.56
C ILE A 85 -7.35 -16.03 -9.41
N SER A 86 -7.24 -15.82 -10.73
CA SER A 86 -8.34 -16.00 -11.67
C SER A 86 -8.83 -17.45 -11.73
N ASP A 87 -7.92 -18.44 -11.65
CA ASP A 87 -8.29 -19.86 -11.58
C ASP A 87 -9.04 -20.18 -10.29
N VAL A 88 -8.54 -19.70 -9.14
CA VAL A 88 -9.19 -19.89 -7.84
C VAL A 88 -10.56 -19.23 -7.83
N ALA A 89 -10.67 -17.98 -8.27
CA ALA A 89 -11.95 -17.27 -8.35
C ALA A 89 -12.98 -18.02 -9.21
N THR A 90 -12.55 -18.58 -10.35
CA THR A 90 -13.42 -19.38 -11.21
C THR A 90 -13.89 -20.67 -10.51
N GLN A 91 -13.02 -21.35 -9.76
CA GLN A 91 -13.39 -22.53 -8.96
C GLN A 91 -14.43 -22.19 -7.89
N GLU A 92 -14.36 -20.99 -7.32
CA GLU A 92 -15.29 -20.47 -6.33
C GLU A 92 -16.57 -19.86 -6.95
N GLY A 93 -16.68 -19.86 -8.29
CA GLY A 93 -17.83 -19.35 -9.01
C GLY A 93 -17.91 -17.82 -9.11
N LEU A 94 -16.80 -17.11 -8.88
CA LEU A 94 -16.73 -15.67 -9.06
C LEU A 94 -16.55 -15.33 -10.54
N THR A 95 -17.28 -14.31 -11.00
CA THR A 95 -17.03 -13.69 -12.31
C THR A 95 -15.79 -12.82 -12.27
N ARG A 96 -15.27 -12.45 -13.46
CA ARG A 96 -14.11 -11.55 -13.54
C ARG A 96 -14.36 -10.20 -12.86
N ASP A 97 -15.56 -9.63 -13.00
CA ASP A 97 -15.90 -8.35 -12.38
C ASP A 97 -15.99 -8.45 -10.85
N GLN A 98 -16.48 -9.58 -10.34
CA GLN A 98 -16.51 -9.86 -8.90
C GLN A 98 -15.09 -9.99 -8.34
N LEU A 99 -14.21 -10.71 -9.05
CA LEU A 99 -12.80 -10.79 -8.69
C LEU A 99 -12.15 -9.40 -8.70
N THR A 100 -12.27 -8.63 -9.78
CA THR A 100 -11.68 -7.26 -9.86
C THR A 100 -12.15 -6.39 -8.69
N SER A 101 -13.45 -6.47 -8.35
CA SER A 101 -14.02 -5.72 -7.24
C SER A 101 -13.45 -6.16 -5.89
N LEU A 102 -13.27 -7.47 -5.69
CA LEU A 102 -12.63 -8.03 -4.49
C LEU A 102 -11.19 -7.53 -4.35
N GLU A 103 -10.40 -7.60 -5.41
CA GLU A 103 -9.00 -7.19 -5.43
C GLU A 103 -8.84 -5.69 -5.09
N LEU A 104 -9.62 -4.83 -5.76
CA LEU A 104 -9.58 -3.38 -5.50
C LEU A 104 -10.06 -3.04 -4.08
N ASN A 105 -11.05 -3.75 -3.55
CA ASN A 105 -11.53 -3.54 -2.18
C ASN A 105 -10.47 -3.94 -1.14
N ALA A 106 -9.80 -5.08 -1.34
CA ALA A 106 -8.73 -5.54 -0.47
C ALA A 106 -7.60 -4.49 -0.35
N ILE A 107 -7.17 -3.95 -1.49
CA ILE A 107 -6.14 -2.90 -1.54
C ILE A 107 -6.63 -1.60 -0.88
N GLN A 108 -7.86 -1.18 -1.17
CA GLN A 108 -8.45 0.02 -0.55
C GLN A 108 -8.50 -0.11 0.97
N THR A 109 -8.93 -1.26 1.47
CA THR A 109 -9.00 -1.54 2.91
C THR A 109 -7.61 -1.48 3.55
N ALA A 110 -6.61 -2.06 2.90
CA ALA A 110 -5.22 -1.98 3.35
C ALA A 110 -4.68 -0.54 3.37
N CYS A 111 -4.98 0.26 2.34
CA CYS A 111 -4.64 1.68 2.31
C CYS A 111 -5.30 2.45 3.47
N THR A 112 -6.58 2.16 3.77
CA THR A 112 -7.29 2.75 4.92
C THR A 112 -6.61 2.39 6.24
N GLN A 113 -6.12 1.15 6.41
CA GLN A 113 -5.36 0.77 7.60
C GLN A 113 -4.06 1.58 7.74
N LEU A 114 -3.36 1.83 6.63
CA LEU A 114 -2.16 2.68 6.65
C LEU A 114 -2.48 4.14 6.98
N VAL A 115 -3.62 4.66 6.52
CA VAL A 115 -4.09 6.00 6.90
C VAL A 115 -4.40 6.07 8.39
N HIS A 116 -5.10 5.07 8.94
CA HIS A 116 -5.38 5.01 10.38
C HIS A 116 -4.12 4.94 11.24
N GLN A 117 -3.06 4.29 10.75
CA GLN A 117 -1.77 4.21 11.44
C GLN A 117 -0.87 5.43 11.20
N GLY A 118 -1.30 6.39 10.37
CA GLY A 118 -0.50 7.56 10.01
C GLY A 118 0.68 7.26 9.09
N ALA A 119 0.77 6.06 8.53
CA ALA A 119 1.79 5.68 7.55
C ALA A 119 1.51 6.30 6.17
N LEU A 120 0.23 6.54 5.86
CA LEU A 120 -0.21 7.33 4.71
C LEU A 120 -1.12 8.47 5.16
N THR A 121 -1.16 9.52 4.35
CA THR A 121 -2.27 10.49 4.36
C THR A 121 -3.40 9.99 3.44
N GLN A 122 -4.62 10.50 3.64
CA GLN A 122 -5.76 10.17 2.76
C GLN A 122 -5.43 10.46 1.28
N ALA A 123 -4.81 11.60 0.98
CA ALA A 123 -4.43 11.97 -0.38
C ALA A 123 -3.42 10.99 -1.01
N GLN A 124 -2.48 10.45 -0.23
CA GLN A 124 -1.53 9.44 -0.71
C GLN A 124 -2.23 8.09 -0.97
N ALA A 125 -3.16 7.69 -0.10
CA ALA A 125 -3.97 6.50 -0.31
C ALA A 125 -4.85 6.63 -1.57
N ASP A 126 -5.49 7.79 -1.76
CA ASP A 126 -6.33 8.06 -2.93
C ASP A 126 -5.52 8.05 -4.23
N ALA A 127 -4.35 8.71 -4.24
CA ALA A 127 -3.45 8.70 -5.40
C ALA A 127 -2.98 7.29 -5.75
N ARG A 128 -2.66 6.48 -4.73
CA ARG A 128 -2.28 5.07 -4.91
C ARG A 128 -3.43 4.27 -5.51
N MET A 129 -4.64 4.42 -4.98
CA MET A 129 -5.82 3.73 -5.51
C MET A 129 -6.17 4.17 -6.93
N GLN A 130 -5.93 5.43 -7.28
CA GLN A 130 -6.08 5.92 -8.64
C GLN A 130 -5.07 5.29 -9.60
N GLU A 131 -3.80 5.15 -9.19
CA GLU A 131 -2.78 4.42 -9.96
C GLU A 131 -3.21 2.97 -10.21
N ILE A 132 -3.60 2.26 -9.15
CA ILE A 132 -3.94 0.83 -9.21
C ILE A 132 -5.21 0.56 -10.03
N ARG A 133 -6.22 1.43 -9.97
CA ARG A 133 -7.43 1.32 -10.80
C ARG A 133 -7.14 1.47 -12.30
N GLY A 134 -6.00 2.06 -12.66
CA GLY A 134 -5.55 2.18 -14.04
C GLY A 134 -4.78 0.96 -14.56
N TRP A 135 -4.51 -0.03 -13.72
CA TRP A 135 -3.75 -1.21 -14.09
C TRP A 135 -4.53 -2.16 -14.99
N SER A 136 -3.81 -2.96 -15.76
CA SER A 136 -4.44 -4.07 -16.46
C SER A 136 -4.89 -5.13 -15.46
N LEU A 137 -5.94 -5.87 -15.82
CA LEU A 137 -6.45 -7.01 -15.04
C LEU A 137 -5.35 -8.01 -14.66
N SER A 138 -4.42 -8.28 -15.58
CA SER A 138 -3.29 -9.17 -15.31
C SER A 138 -2.26 -8.58 -14.33
N ASP A 139 -2.07 -7.25 -14.31
CA ASP A 139 -1.19 -6.60 -13.34
C ASP A 139 -1.82 -6.64 -11.94
N LEU A 140 -3.14 -6.44 -11.87
CA LEU A 140 -3.89 -6.52 -10.62
C LEU A 140 -3.83 -7.93 -10.02
N ASP A 141 -4.11 -8.96 -10.82
CA ASP A 141 -4.02 -10.37 -10.39
C ASP A 141 -2.64 -10.69 -9.83
N GLY A 142 -1.59 -10.33 -10.58
CA GLY A 142 -0.21 -10.58 -10.18
C GLY A 142 0.18 -9.82 -8.92
N TYR A 143 -0.30 -8.60 -8.75
CA TYR A 143 -0.06 -7.82 -7.54
C TYR A 143 -0.72 -8.44 -6.30
N ILE A 144 -1.94 -8.93 -6.43
CA ILE A 144 -2.64 -9.60 -5.33
C ILE A 144 -1.95 -10.90 -4.95
N MET A 145 -1.53 -11.69 -5.93
CA MET A 145 -0.76 -12.91 -5.68
C MET A 145 0.61 -12.60 -5.06
N TYR A 146 1.28 -11.51 -5.48
CA TYR A 146 2.50 -11.02 -4.84
C TYR A 146 2.31 -10.66 -3.36
N ALA A 147 1.13 -10.17 -2.96
CA ALA A 147 0.83 -9.88 -1.56
C ALA A 147 0.98 -11.11 -0.65
N PHE A 148 0.87 -12.34 -1.18
CA PHE A 148 1.04 -13.59 -0.42
C PHE A 148 2.50 -14.02 -0.24
N ASN A 149 3.46 -13.32 -0.85
CA ASN A 149 4.89 -13.51 -0.60
C ASN A 149 5.29 -13.01 0.81
N ALA A 150 6.56 -13.25 1.16
CA ALA A 150 7.18 -12.62 2.32
C ALA A 150 7.48 -11.13 2.02
N HIS A 151 7.13 -10.24 2.96
CA HIS A 151 7.32 -8.79 2.90
C HIS A 151 7.95 -8.29 4.20
#